data_AF-A0A2N6F6M0-F1
#
_entry.id   AF-A0A2N6F6M0-F1
#
_cell.length_a   1.000
_cell.length_b   1.000
_cell.length_c   1.000
_cell.angle_alpha   90.00
_cell.angle_beta   90.00
_cell.angle_gamma   90.00
#
_symmetry.space_group_name_H-M   'P 1'
#
loop_
_entity.id
_entity.type
_entity.pdbx_description
1 polymer ?
#
loop_
_entity_poly.entity_id
_entity_poly.type
_entity_poly.pdbx_seq_one_letter_code
_entity_poly.pdbx_strand_id
1 'polypeptide(L)' 'MLEIVGLIAIFFFPIGTVIGIILLIVGARMTYQLICTECGNKIIRTTKLCPTCGSDLQK' A
#
# COMPACT_ATOMS: atom_id res chain seq x y z
N MET A 1 25.29 15.96 27.51
CA MET A 1 24.03 16.12 26.75
C MET A 1 24.10 15.48 25.36
N LEU A 2 25.18 15.67 24.61
CA LEU A 2 25.32 15.18 23.23
C LEU A 2 25.33 13.64 23.09
N GLU A 3 25.92 12.92 24.05
CA GLU A 3 26.02 11.44 24.01
C GLU A 3 24.67 10.74 24.14
N ILE A 4 23.78 11.29 24.97
CA ILE A 4 22.42 10.77 25.19
C ILE A 4 21.58 10.95 23.93
N VAL A 5 21.73 12.09 23.24
CA VAL A 5 21.05 12.35 21.96
C VAL A 5 21.51 11.35 20.89
N GLY A 6 22.81 11.03 20.84
CA GLY A 6 23.35 10.02 19.95
C GLY A 6 22.77 8.63 20.19
N LEU A 7 22.67 8.21 21.46
CA LEU A 7 22.12 6.90 21.82
C LEU A 7 20.62 6.79 21.51
N ILE A 8 19.84 7.84 21.81
CA ILE A 8 18.41 7.90 21.49
C ILE A 8 18.20 7.89 19.98
N ALA A 9 19.00 8.65 19.22
CA ALA A 9 18.94 8.62 17.76
C ALA A 9 19.21 7.21 17.22
N ILE A 10 20.26 6.53 17.69
CA ILE A 10 20.59 5.16 17.24
C ILE A 10 19.49 4.14 17.60
N PHE A 11 18.74 4.33 18.68
CA PHE A 11 17.69 3.40 19.08
C PHE A 11 16.33 3.70 18.43
N PHE A 12 15.98 4.97 18.27
CA PHE A 12 14.71 5.40 17.68
C PHE A 12 14.73 5.34 16.15
N PHE A 13 15.89 5.55 15.53
CA PHE A 13 16.07 5.46 14.09
C PHE A 13 15.70 4.08 13.53
N PRO A 14 16.21 2.93 14.02
CA PRO A 14 15.83 1.62 13.48
C PRO A 14 14.34 1.32 13.68
N ILE A 15 13.77 1.65 14.85
CA ILE A 15 12.35 1.44 15.13
C ILE A 15 11.48 2.30 14.18
N GLY A 16 11.79 3.59 14.06
CA GLY A 16 11.08 4.51 13.16
C GLY A 16 11.20 4.12 11.69
N THR A 17 12.38 3.65 11.26
CA THR A 17 12.61 3.21 9.88
C THR A 17 11.84 1.93 9.56
N VAL A 18 11.82 0.96 10.48
CA VAL A 18 11.05 -0.28 10.32
C VAL A 18 9.55 0.02 10.25
N ILE A 19 9.01 0.82 11.18
CA ILE A 19 7.60 1.22 11.16
C ILE A 19 7.27 1.97 9.86
N GLY A 20 8.14 2.90 9.45
CA GLY A 20 7.97 3.65 8.21
C GLY A 20 7.94 2.77 6.97
N ILE A 21 8.87 1.82 6.85
CA ILE A 21 8.91 0.85 5.73
C ILE A 21 7.65 -0.01 5.72
N ILE A 22 7.21 -0.51 6.88
CA ILE A 22 5.98 -1.32 6.97
C ILE A 22 4.77 -0.53 6.48
N LEU A 23 4.61 0.72 6.94
CA LEU A 23 3.52 1.60 6.51
C LEU A 23 3.59 1.90 5.00
N LEU A 24 4.78 2.11 4.45
CA LEU A 24 4.99 2.35 3.03
C LEU A 24 4.57 1.13 2.19
N ILE A 25 5.00 -0.07 2.57
CA ILE A 25 4.63 -1.32 1.88
C ILE A 25 3.12 -1.54 1.91
N VAL A 26 2.48 -1.37 3.06
CA VAL A 26 1.04 -1.54 3.22
C VAL A 26 0.26 -0.51 2.40
N GLY A 27 0.67 0.77 2.46
CA GLY A 27 0.06 1.84 1.66
C GLY A 27 0.20 1.61 0.16
N ALA A 28 1.37 1.16 -0.30
CA ALA A 28 1.62 0.85 -1.70
C ALA A 28 0.75 -0.30 -2.24
N ARG A 29 0.38 -1.27 -1.40
CA ARG A 29 -0.52 -2.37 -1.81
C ARG A 29 -1.96 -1.92 -2.04
N MET A 30 -2.44 -0.87 -1.35
CA MET A 30 -3.84 -0.42 -1.45
C MET A 30 -4.17 0.36 -2.73
N THR A 31 -3.18 1.01 -3.35
CA THR A 31 -3.44 1.88 -4.51
C THR A 31 -3.54 1.13 -5.85
N TYR A 32 -3.40 -0.20 -5.84
CA TYR A 32 -3.51 -0.98 -7.08
C TYR A 32 -4.97 -1.11 -7.54
N GLN A 33 -5.46 -0.07 -8.21
CA GLN A 33 -6.73 -0.05 -8.93
C GLN A 33 -6.50 -0.70 -10.31
N LEU A 34 -7.26 -1.74 -10.62
CA LEU A 34 -7.38 -2.26 -11.97
C LEU A 34 -8.37 -1.38 -12.74
N ILE A 35 -8.27 -1.31 -14.07
CA ILE A 35 -9.27 -0.66 -14.91
C ILE A 35 -9.97 -1.76 -15.69
N CYS A 36 -11.30 -1.74 -15.72
CA CYS A 36 -12.08 -2.69 -16.51
C CYS A 36 -11.89 -2.39 -17.99
N THR A 37 -11.48 -3.38 -18.78
CA THR A 37 -11.29 -3.26 -20.24
C THR A 37 -12.61 -3.09 -21.01
N GLU A 38 -13.73 -3.54 -20.45
CA GLU A 38 -15.03 -3.50 -21.13
C GLU A 38 -15.75 -2.14 -20.96
N CYS A 39 -15.77 -1.59 -19.73
CA CYS A 39 -16.49 -0.35 -19.42
C CYS A 39 -15.61 0.82 -19.03
N GLY A 40 -14.30 0.61 -18.84
CA GLY A 40 -13.36 1.66 -18.42
C GLY A 40 -13.44 2.06 -16.95
N ASN A 41 -14.29 1.41 -16.14
CA ASN A 41 -14.42 1.78 -14.73
C ASN A 41 -13.24 1.30 -13.88
N LYS A 42 -12.90 2.06 -12.82
CA LYS A 42 -11.88 1.67 -11.83
C LYS A 42 -12.43 0.58 -10.93
N ILE A 43 -11.68 -0.51 -10.80
CA ILE A 43 -12.06 -1.72 -10.09
C ILE A 43 -10.95 -2.13 -9.13
N ILE A 44 -11.36 -2.60 -7.96
CA ILE A 44 -10.44 -3.09 -6.95
C ILE A 44 -10.03 -4.50 -7.35
N ARG A 45 -8.73 -4.82 -7.35
CA ARG A 45 -8.21 -6.14 -7.79
C ARG A 45 -8.82 -7.36 -7.08
N THR A 46 -9.48 -7.16 -5.95
CA THR A 46 -10.18 -8.22 -5.20
C THR A 46 -11.47 -8.71 -5.90
N THR A 47 -12.04 -7.96 -6.84
CA THR A 47 -13.34 -8.32 -7.44
C THR A 47 -13.16 -9.21 -8.68
N LYS A 48 -13.81 -10.38 -8.69
CA LYS A 48 -13.82 -11.29 -9.85
C LYS A 48 -14.70 -10.78 -11.00
N LEU A 49 -15.77 -10.07 -10.66
CA LEU A 49 -16.66 -9.40 -11.62
C LEU A 49 -16.58 -7.89 -11.44
N CYS A 50 -16.72 -7.16 -12.54
CA CYS A 50 -16.89 -5.72 -12.50
C CYS A 50 -18.26 -5.36 -11.91
N PRO A 51 -18.34 -4.57 -10.81
CA PRO A 51 -19.62 -4.18 -10.19
C PRO A 51 -20.45 -3.20 -11.04
N THR A 52 -19.87 -2.63 -12.10
CA THR A 52 -20.54 -1.64 -12.94
C THR A 52 -21.18 -2.25 -14.18
N CYS A 53 -20.49 -3.15 -14.87
CA CYS A 53 -20.97 -3.76 -16.12
C CYS A 53 -21.22 -5.26 -16.02
N GLY A 54 -20.79 -5.92 -14.93
CA GLY A 54 -20.96 -7.36 -14.75
C GLY A 54 -19.99 -8.23 -15.55
N SER A 55 -18.97 -7.65 -16.21
CA SER A 55 -17.98 -8.43 -16.94
C SER A 55 -17.05 -9.22 -16.01
N ASP A 56 -16.67 -10.41 -16.43
CA ASP A 56 -15.70 -11.25 -15.72
C ASP A 56 -14.27 -10.74 -15.97
N LEU A 57 -13.54 -10.45 -14.90
CA LEU A 57 -12.21 -9.83 -14.94
C LEU A 57 -11.07 -10.86 -14.82
N GLN A 58 -11.39 -12.15 -14.70
CA GLN A 58 -10.42 -13.26 -14.58
C GLN A 58 -10.25 -14.06 -15.89
N LYS A 59 -10.77 -13.55 -17.01
CA LYS A 59 -10.73 -14.22 -18.31
C LYS A 59 -9.32 -14.30 -18.91
#